data_AF-A0A9P5HIN1-F1
#
_entry.id   AF-A0A9P5HIN1-F1
#
_cell.length_a   1.000
_cell.length_b   1.000
_cell.length_c   1.000
_cell.angle_alpha   90.00
_cell.angle_beta   90.00
_cell.angle_gamma   90.00
#
_symmetry.space_group_name_H-M   'P 1'
#
loop_
_entity.id
_entity.type
_entity.pdbx_description
1 polymer ?
#
loop_
_entity_poly.entity_id
_entity_poly.type
_entity_poly.pdbx_seq_one_letter_code
_entity_poly.pdbx_strand_id
1 'polypeptide(L)'
;MFSANQTFEAERKDTVRNAEATGVFCWQLATYPLREAVNITAEQTPYGVDEFERAGLEKVWSTCLKTPVPMVKESPVRFECEYYTTIRLPGNPPMGTVDVVIGKVIGIHISDAVLTDGRIDMSKTQPIARCGYFEYARITENFEMIIPGNKATLLGLEGSVKEHKALNDSEKINDDDESRPS
;
A
#
# COMPACT_ATOMS: atom_id res chain seq x y z
N MET A 1 0.79 2.89 -4.20
CA MET A 1 0.18 4.07 -4.86
C MET A 1 -1.12 4.43 -4.14
N PHE A 2 -1.53 5.69 -4.15
CA PHE A 2 -2.88 6.11 -3.73
C PHE A 2 -3.39 7.18 -4.70
N SER A 3 -4.70 7.38 -4.74
CA SER A 3 -5.33 8.44 -5.53
C SER A 3 -6.12 9.39 -4.64
N ALA A 4 -6.16 10.66 -5.03
CA ALA A 4 -6.88 11.70 -4.32
C ALA A 4 -7.50 12.69 -5.32
N ASN A 5 -8.80 12.93 -5.17
CA ASN A 5 -9.50 14.00 -5.88
C ASN A 5 -9.16 15.36 -5.26
N GLN A 6 -9.37 16.45 -5.98
CA GLN A 6 -9.39 17.79 -5.38
C GLN A 6 -10.64 18.00 -4.51
N THR A 7 -10.61 19.06 -3.70
CA THR A 7 -11.77 19.56 -2.96
C THR A 7 -12.80 20.20 -3.91
N PHE A 8 -13.98 20.53 -3.40
CA PHE A 8 -14.99 21.26 -4.17
C PHE A 8 -14.56 22.69 -4.52
N GLU A 9 -13.53 23.23 -3.84
CA GLU A 9 -12.88 24.51 -4.16
C GLU A 9 -11.71 24.36 -5.15
N ALA A 10 -11.55 23.17 -5.77
CA ALA A 10 -10.44 22.82 -6.65
C ALA A 10 -9.05 22.88 -5.97
N GLU A 11 -9.00 22.70 -4.65
CA GLU A 11 -7.75 22.60 -3.90
C GLU A 11 -7.28 21.15 -3.81
N ARG A 12 -5.96 20.96 -3.72
CA ARG A 12 -5.38 19.63 -3.59
C ARG A 12 -5.52 19.14 -2.15
N LYS A 13 -5.88 17.86 -1.97
CA LYS A 13 -5.86 17.22 -0.66
C LYS A 13 -4.49 17.30 0.02
N ASP A 14 -4.51 17.50 1.32
CA ASP A 14 -3.30 17.66 2.13
C ASP A 14 -2.39 16.45 2.08
N THR A 15 -2.95 15.23 1.99
CA THR A 15 -2.16 14.00 1.82
C THR A 15 -1.24 14.08 0.59
N VAL A 16 -1.71 14.65 -0.53
CA VAL A 16 -0.91 14.79 -1.74
C VAL A 16 0.17 15.86 -1.56
N ARG A 17 -0.21 17.02 -1.00
CA ARG A 17 0.71 18.12 -0.72
C ARG A 17 1.83 17.68 0.22
N ASN A 18 1.48 16.93 1.26
CA ASN A 18 2.41 16.42 2.27
C ASN A 18 3.36 15.37 1.66
N ALA A 19 2.86 14.45 0.84
CA ALA A 19 3.69 13.44 0.18
C ALA A 19 4.74 14.09 -0.74
N GLU A 20 4.35 15.11 -1.51
CA GLU A 20 5.27 15.84 -2.40
C GLU A 20 6.27 16.71 -1.63
N ALA A 21 5.82 17.41 -0.59
CA ALA A 21 6.65 18.32 0.18
C ALA A 21 7.68 17.59 1.06
N THR A 22 7.28 16.47 1.66
CA THR A 22 8.14 15.69 2.59
C THR A 22 8.91 14.59 1.89
N GLY A 23 8.50 14.18 0.69
CA GLY A 23 9.08 13.08 -0.05
C GLY A 23 8.75 11.70 0.53
N VAL A 24 7.86 11.60 1.51
CA VAL A 24 7.53 10.35 2.21
C VAL A 24 6.04 10.26 2.54
N PHE A 25 5.53 9.04 2.64
CA PHE A 25 4.20 8.76 3.18
C PHE A 25 4.12 7.31 3.68
N CYS A 26 3.09 7.00 4.46
CA CYS A 26 2.77 5.63 4.82
C CYS A 26 1.45 5.20 4.19
N TRP A 27 1.36 3.92 3.84
CA TRP A 27 0.13 3.27 3.42
C TRP A 27 -0.27 2.23 4.47
N GLN A 28 -1.57 2.06 4.71
CA GLN A 28 -2.08 1.08 5.66
C GLN A 28 -3.21 0.31 5.00
N LEU A 29 -3.30 -0.99 5.32
CA LEU A 29 -4.42 -1.80 4.87
C LEU A 29 -5.68 -1.38 5.60
N ALA A 30 -6.69 -0.97 4.83
CA ALA A 30 -8.03 -0.69 5.34
C ALA A 30 -8.76 -2.01 5.61
N THR A 31 -9.11 -2.25 6.87
CA THR A 31 -9.75 -3.49 7.33
C THR A 31 -11.14 -3.23 7.88
N TYR A 32 -11.96 -4.26 7.94
CA TYR A 32 -13.34 -4.16 8.44
C TYR A 32 -13.44 -3.69 9.91
N PRO A 33 -12.53 -4.08 10.83
CA PRO A 33 -12.45 -3.48 12.16
C PRO A 33 -12.22 -1.96 12.15
N LEU A 34 -11.49 -1.45 11.15
CA LEU A 34 -11.14 -0.04 11.01
C LEU A 34 -12.11 0.77 10.13
N ARG A 35 -13.19 0.16 9.63
CA ARG A 35 -14.08 0.79 8.64
C ARG A 35 -14.66 2.13 9.10
N GLU A 36 -14.98 2.28 10.39
CA GLU A 36 -15.56 3.52 10.92
C GLU A 36 -14.52 4.63 10.92
N ALA A 37 -13.27 4.31 11.30
CA ALA A 37 -12.16 5.26 11.22
C ALA A 37 -11.86 5.65 9.77
N VAL A 38 -11.87 4.69 8.84
CA VAL A 38 -11.75 4.97 7.40
C VAL A 38 -12.85 5.93 6.93
N ASN A 39 -14.08 5.77 7.42
CA ASN A 39 -15.18 6.65 7.07
C ASN A 39 -15.07 8.05 7.70
N ILE A 40 -14.69 8.13 8.98
CA ILE A 40 -14.50 9.41 9.70
C ILE A 40 -13.38 10.24 9.07
N THR A 41 -12.26 9.60 8.70
CA THR A 41 -11.10 10.26 8.09
C THR A 41 -11.32 10.66 6.63
N ALA A 42 -12.42 10.25 6.00
CA ALA A 42 -12.77 10.66 4.64
C ALA A 42 -13.45 12.05 4.59
N GLU A 43 -13.88 12.57 5.74
CA GLU A 43 -14.48 13.89 5.86
C GLU A 43 -13.49 14.99 5.50
N GLN A 44 -13.98 16.03 4.79
CA GLN A 44 -13.16 17.21 4.52
C GLN A 44 -13.05 18.05 5.79
N THR A 45 -11.85 18.10 6.35
CA THR A 45 -11.53 18.93 7.51
C THR A 45 -10.65 20.11 7.10
N PRO A 46 -10.62 21.20 7.88
CA PRO A 46 -9.67 22.29 7.66
C PRO A 46 -8.22 21.82 7.74
N TYR A 47 -7.33 22.52 7.01
CA TYR A 47 -5.90 22.25 7.05
C TYR A 47 -5.34 22.25 8.48
N GLY A 48 -4.58 21.21 8.81
CA GLY A 48 -3.91 21.08 10.11
C GLY A 48 -4.73 20.38 11.20
N VAL A 49 -5.98 19.97 10.91
CA VAL A 49 -6.72 19.04 11.77
C VAL A 49 -6.10 17.65 11.67
N ASP A 50 -5.89 17.02 12.82
CA ASP A 50 -5.34 15.67 12.89
C ASP A 50 -6.44 14.62 12.83
N GLU A 51 -6.57 13.94 11.69
CA GLU A 51 -7.61 12.93 11.50
C GLU A 51 -7.42 11.68 12.38
N PHE A 52 -6.21 11.41 12.88
CA PHE A 52 -6.00 10.32 13.84
C PHE A 52 -6.73 10.59 15.15
N GLU A 53 -6.64 11.81 15.68
CA GLU A 53 -7.32 12.18 16.92
C GLU A 53 -8.84 12.12 16.73
N ARG A 54 -9.34 12.63 15.59
CA ARG A 54 -10.76 12.62 15.25
C ARG A 54 -11.33 11.21 15.13
N ALA A 55 -10.57 10.28 14.56
CA ALA A 55 -10.98 8.89 14.39
C ALA A 55 -10.65 7.99 15.59
N GLY A 56 -10.00 8.52 16.64
CA GLY A 56 -9.61 7.76 17.83
C GLY A 56 -8.55 6.69 17.55
N LEU A 57 -7.66 6.93 16.58
CA LEU A 57 -6.62 5.99 16.16
C LEU A 57 -5.32 6.18 16.93
N GLU A 58 -4.71 5.08 17.36
CA GLU A 58 -3.37 5.14 17.96
C GLU A 58 -2.29 5.23 16.87
N LYS A 59 -1.33 6.13 17.08
CA LYS A 59 -0.17 6.30 16.19
C LYS A 59 0.95 5.34 16.57
N VAL A 60 1.53 4.72 15.55
CA VAL A 60 2.85 4.09 15.61
C VAL A 60 3.76 4.74 14.56
N TRP A 61 5.00 5.03 14.90
CA TRP A 61 5.90 5.80 14.03
C TRP A 61 6.68 4.92 13.06
N SER A 62 6.91 5.45 11.87
CA SER A 62 7.79 4.84 10.86
C SER A 62 9.22 4.69 11.37
N THR A 63 9.92 3.66 10.90
CA THR A 63 11.26 3.29 11.37
C THR A 63 12.33 3.27 10.27
N CYS A 64 11.91 3.17 9.00
CA CYS A 64 12.79 3.14 7.83
C CYS A 64 12.85 4.49 7.11
N LEU A 65 11.84 5.34 7.25
CA LEU A 65 11.82 6.68 6.63
C LEU A 65 12.76 7.67 7.33
N LYS A 66 13.36 8.55 6.52
CA LYS A 66 14.21 9.66 7.01
C LYS A 66 13.42 10.67 7.86
N THR A 67 12.17 10.91 7.48
CA THR A 67 11.24 11.76 8.21
C THR A 67 10.20 10.87 8.87
N PRO A 68 10.01 10.94 10.20
CA PRO A 68 8.99 10.16 10.90
C PRO A 68 7.58 10.49 10.38
N VAL A 69 6.84 9.46 9.98
CA VAL A 69 5.45 9.56 9.54
C VAL A 69 4.60 8.67 10.46
N PRO A 70 3.47 9.17 11.00
CA PRO A 70 2.59 8.36 11.82
C PRO A 70 1.86 7.32 10.98
N MET A 71 1.71 6.13 11.53
CA MET A 71 0.95 5.02 10.95
C MET A 71 -0.15 4.57 11.92
N VAL A 72 -1.20 3.95 11.39
CA VAL A 72 -2.29 3.38 12.20
C VAL A 72 -1.81 2.10 12.89
N LYS A 73 -1.68 2.12 14.21
CA LYS A 73 -1.14 0.99 15.00
C LYS A 73 -1.97 -0.28 14.83
N GLU A 74 -3.28 -0.13 14.69
CA GLU A 74 -4.25 -1.20 14.58
C GLU A 74 -4.30 -1.83 13.18
N SER A 75 -3.74 -1.17 12.15
CA SER A 75 -3.69 -1.75 10.81
C SER A 75 -2.68 -2.90 10.78
N PRO A 76 -3.07 -4.11 10.32
CA PRO A 76 -2.22 -5.29 10.37
C PRO A 76 -1.13 -5.29 9.31
N VAL A 77 -1.25 -4.45 8.28
CA VAL A 77 -0.25 -4.29 7.21
C VAL A 77 -0.04 -2.80 6.98
N ARG A 78 1.22 -2.36 7.11
CA ARG A 78 1.62 -0.98 6.86
C ARG A 78 2.85 -0.95 5.98
N PHE A 79 2.87 -0.03 5.02
CA PHE A 79 4.02 0.22 4.18
C PHE A 79 4.56 1.61 4.45
N GLU A 80 5.87 1.69 4.59
CA GLU A 80 6.63 2.93 4.58
C GLU A 80 7.08 3.20 3.15
N CYS A 81 6.73 4.37 2.61
CA CYS A 81 6.93 4.69 1.20
C CYS A 81 7.75 5.99 1.04
N GLU A 82 8.73 5.94 0.15
CA GLU A 82 9.33 7.15 -0.43
C GLU A 82 8.49 7.59 -1.63
N TYR A 83 8.18 8.88 -1.69
CA TYR A 83 7.51 9.49 -2.83
C TYR A 83 8.35 9.32 -4.09
N TYR A 84 7.70 8.93 -5.19
CA TYR A 84 8.36 8.79 -6.49
C TYR A 84 7.84 9.82 -7.50
N THR A 85 6.53 9.86 -7.74
CA THR A 85 5.93 10.83 -8.66
C THR A 85 4.42 10.98 -8.43
N THR A 86 3.85 12.06 -8.96
CA THR A 86 2.40 12.31 -9.01
C THR A 86 1.99 12.45 -10.47
N ILE A 87 1.01 11.66 -10.89
CA ILE A 87 0.37 11.80 -12.20
C ILE A 87 -0.97 12.49 -11.98
N ARG A 88 -1.14 13.69 -12.55
CA ARG A 88 -2.41 14.42 -12.52
C ARG A 88 -3.25 14.07 -13.73
N LEU A 89 -4.44 13.56 -13.49
CA LEU A 89 -5.42 13.21 -14.51
C LEU A 89 -6.50 14.29 -14.59
N PRO A 90 -6.92 14.75 -15.78
CA PRO A 90 -8.04 15.66 -15.91
C PRO A 90 -9.35 14.99 -15.46
N GLY A 91 -10.25 15.76 -14.85
CA GLY A 91 -11.54 15.28 -14.33
C GLY A 91 -12.66 16.25 -14.66
N ASN A 92 -13.91 15.79 -14.57
CA ASN A 92 -15.09 16.61 -14.79
C ASN A 92 -15.53 17.31 -13.49
N PRO A 93 -16.11 18.53 -13.57
CA PRO A 93 -16.71 19.18 -12.39
C PRO A 93 -17.74 18.28 -11.69
N PRO A 94 -17.91 18.37 -10.35
CA PRO A 94 -17.42 19.41 -9.45
C PRO A 94 -16.03 19.14 -8.84
N MET A 95 -15.53 17.90 -8.90
CA MET A 95 -14.21 17.55 -8.37
C MET A 95 -13.20 17.58 -9.51
N GLY A 96 -12.50 18.71 -9.62
CA GLY A 96 -11.49 18.93 -10.65
C GLY A 96 -10.30 17.99 -10.47
N THR A 97 -9.93 17.25 -11.50
CA THR A 97 -8.70 16.41 -11.56
C THR A 97 -8.53 15.33 -10.46
N VAL A 98 -7.72 14.31 -10.77
CA VAL A 98 -7.33 13.26 -9.83
C VAL A 98 -5.81 13.20 -9.79
N ASP A 99 -5.23 13.31 -8.60
CA ASP A 99 -3.80 13.10 -8.38
C ASP A 99 -3.57 11.62 -8.04
N VAL A 100 -2.77 10.92 -8.85
CA VAL A 100 -2.32 9.55 -8.61
C VAL A 100 -0.88 9.60 -8.11
N VAL A 101 -0.69 9.32 -6.83
CA VAL A 101 0.62 9.36 -6.16
C VAL A 101 1.23 7.97 -6.16
N ILE A 102 2.43 7.87 -6.71
CA ILE A 102 3.23 6.66 -6.79
C ILE A 102 4.40 6.81 -5.83
N GLY A 103 4.65 5.78 -5.03
CA GLY A 103 5.78 5.72 -4.10
C GLY A 103 6.43 4.35 -4.11
N LYS A 104 7.70 4.32 -3.74
CA LYS A 104 8.51 3.12 -3.57
C LYS A 104 8.39 2.64 -2.13
N VAL A 105 7.97 1.39 -1.95
CA VAL A 105 7.93 0.77 -0.62
C VAL A 105 9.37 0.50 -0.17
N ILE A 106 9.75 1.05 0.99
CA ILE A 106 11.07 0.87 1.60
C ILE A 106 11.01 0.09 2.92
N GLY A 107 9.83 -0.02 3.52
CA GLY A 107 9.60 -0.75 4.76
C GLY A 107 8.22 -1.38 4.77
N ILE A 108 8.13 -2.59 5.32
CA ILE A 108 6.88 -3.35 5.43
C ILE A 108 6.74 -3.82 6.86
N HIS A 109 5.58 -3.55 7.45
CA HIS A 109 5.19 -4.03 8.77
C HIS A 109 3.97 -4.92 8.61
N ILE A 110 4.08 -6.18 8.99
CA ILE A 110 2.98 -7.14 8.97
C ILE A 110 2.83 -7.70 10.39
N SER A 111 1.61 -7.69 10.90
CA SER A 111 1.28 -8.30 12.19
C SER A 111 1.33 -9.83 12.08
N ASP A 112 2.01 -10.50 13.02
CA ASP A 112 2.05 -11.96 13.08
C ASP A 112 0.65 -12.59 13.19
N ALA A 113 -0.32 -11.84 13.74
CA ALA A 113 -1.70 -12.31 13.89
C ALA A 113 -2.41 -12.57 12.56
N VAL A 114 -1.94 -11.97 11.46
CA VAL A 114 -2.50 -12.16 10.12
C VAL A 114 -1.62 -13.02 9.21
N LEU A 115 -0.61 -13.67 9.77
CA LEU A 115 0.23 -14.62 9.05
C LEU A 115 -0.29 -16.06 9.25
N THR A 116 -0.19 -16.84 8.19
CA THR A 116 -0.37 -18.30 8.19
C THR A 116 0.76 -18.87 7.33
N ASP A 117 1.61 -19.72 7.90
CA ASP A 117 2.78 -20.32 7.23
C ASP A 117 3.72 -19.30 6.55
N GLY A 118 3.89 -18.14 7.18
CA GLY A 118 4.73 -17.05 6.68
C GLY A 118 4.13 -16.28 5.49
N ARG A 119 2.87 -16.55 5.12
CA ARG A 119 2.11 -15.81 4.11
C ARG A 119 1.01 -14.99 4.77
N ILE A 120 0.62 -13.89 4.13
CA ILE A 120 -0.52 -13.09 4.59
C ILE A 120 -1.81 -13.89 4.36
N ASP A 121 -2.56 -14.07 5.43
CA ASP A 121 -3.89 -14.66 5.42
C ASP A 121 -4.94 -13.55 5.23
N MET A 122 -5.50 -13.48 4.02
CA MET A 122 -6.45 -12.45 3.64
C MET A 122 -7.75 -12.53 4.45
N SER A 123 -8.16 -13.73 4.87
CA SER A 123 -9.35 -13.92 5.71
C SER A 123 -9.16 -13.34 7.12
N LYS A 124 -7.94 -13.36 7.65
CA LYS A 124 -7.58 -12.76 8.94
C LYS A 124 -7.43 -11.24 8.86
N THR A 125 -6.94 -10.70 7.73
CA THR A 125 -6.81 -9.24 7.55
C THR A 125 -8.17 -8.55 7.34
N GLN A 126 -9.15 -9.24 6.75
CA GLN A 126 -10.50 -8.72 6.50
C GLN A 126 -10.52 -7.35 5.80
N PRO A 127 -9.80 -7.18 4.67
CA PRO A 127 -9.74 -5.89 4.02
C PRO A 127 -11.11 -5.47 3.48
N ILE A 128 -11.31 -4.16 3.40
CA ILE A 128 -12.49 -3.57 2.77
C ILE A 128 -12.15 -3.07 1.37
N ALA A 129 -13.07 -3.26 0.44
CA ALA A 129 -12.98 -2.76 -0.93
C ALA A 129 -14.16 -1.83 -1.20
N ARG A 130 -13.90 -0.66 -1.81
CA ARG A 130 -14.96 0.24 -2.26
C ARG A 130 -15.56 -0.31 -3.55
N CYS A 131 -16.86 -0.59 -3.56
CA CYS A 131 -17.56 -1.21 -4.69
C CYS A 131 -18.24 -0.20 -5.63
N GLY A 132 -18.32 1.06 -5.21
CA GLY A 132 -19.06 2.11 -5.91
C GLY A 132 -20.03 2.80 -4.95
N TYR A 133 -20.53 3.97 -5.33
CA TYR A 133 -21.44 4.77 -4.49
C TYR A 133 -20.93 4.88 -3.05
N PHE A 134 -21.68 4.39 -2.06
CA PHE A 134 -21.29 4.28 -0.65
C PHE A 134 -21.07 2.83 -0.19
N GLU A 135 -21.00 1.89 -1.12
CA GLU A 135 -20.95 0.46 -0.85
C GLU A 135 -19.51 -0.02 -0.63
N TYR A 136 -19.34 -0.89 0.35
CA TYR A 136 -18.09 -1.58 0.63
C TYR A 136 -18.31 -3.09 0.69
N ALA A 137 -17.39 -3.84 0.11
CA ALA A 137 -17.26 -5.26 0.33
C ALA A 137 -16.23 -5.50 1.44
N ARG A 138 -16.47 -6.55 2.23
CA ARG A 138 -15.51 -7.12 3.17
C ARG A 138 -15.03 -8.44 2.59
N ILE A 139 -13.72 -8.62 2.50
CA ILE A 139 -13.14 -9.90 2.08
C ILE A 139 -13.08 -10.81 3.30
N THR A 140 -13.85 -11.90 3.29
CA THR A 140 -13.86 -12.93 4.36
C THR A 140 -13.30 -14.26 3.89
N GLU A 141 -13.19 -14.46 2.59
CA GLU A 141 -12.70 -15.68 1.95
C GLU A 141 -11.89 -15.33 0.70
N ASN A 142 -11.00 -16.23 0.35
CA ASN A 142 -10.20 -16.17 -0.86
C ASN A 142 -9.96 -17.60 -1.36
N PHE A 143 -9.72 -17.73 -2.66
CA PHE A 143 -9.42 -19.00 -3.30
C PHE A 143 -8.20 -18.83 -4.21
N GLU A 144 -7.50 -19.92 -4.42
CA GLU A 144 -6.31 -19.94 -5.26
C GLU A 144 -6.68 -20.25 -6.71
N MET A 145 -6.12 -19.49 -7.64
CA MET A 145 -6.20 -19.74 -9.07
C MET A 145 -4.80 -19.69 -9.66
N ILE A 146 -4.29 -20.85 -10.05
CA ILE A 146 -2.98 -20.97 -10.70
C ILE A 146 -3.20 -20.96 -12.20
N ILE A 147 -2.58 -20.01 -12.90
CA ILE A 147 -2.65 -19.97 -14.37
C ILE A 147 -1.87 -21.15 -14.98
N PRO A 148 -2.31 -21.71 -16.11
CA PRO A 148 -1.49 -22.64 -16.87
C PRO A 148 -0.21 -21.94 -17.38
N GLY A 149 0.96 -22.57 -17.25
CA GLY A 149 2.21 -21.98 -17.74
C GLY A 149 3.47 -22.73 -17.29
N ASN A 150 4.63 -22.29 -17.78
CA ASN A 150 5.93 -22.81 -17.34
C ASN A 150 6.23 -22.33 -15.90
N LYS A 151 6.94 -23.13 -15.11
CA LYS A 151 7.40 -22.83 -13.73
C LYS A 151 8.02 -21.44 -13.59
N ALA A 152 8.81 -21.00 -14.57
CA ALA A 152 9.42 -19.66 -14.55
C ALA A 152 8.37 -18.53 -14.50
N THR A 153 7.25 -18.68 -15.21
CA THR A 153 6.14 -17.73 -15.20
C THR A 153 5.39 -17.74 -13.87
N LEU A 154 5.26 -18.92 -13.24
CA LEU A 154 4.58 -19.08 -11.96
C LEU A 154 5.37 -18.46 -10.80
N LEU A 155 6.69 -18.61 -10.82
CA LEU A 155 7.59 -18.06 -9.81
C LEU A 155 7.51 -16.52 -9.71
N GLY A 156 7.40 -15.83 -10.85
CA GLY A 156 7.24 -14.37 -10.88
C GLY A 156 5.89 -13.87 -10.36
N LEU A 157 4.86 -14.72 -10.34
CA LEU A 157 3.51 -14.36 -9.89
C LEU A 157 3.30 -14.61 -8.39
N GLU A 158 4.03 -15.55 -7.80
CA GLU A 158 3.88 -15.91 -6.40
C GLU A 158 4.39 -14.80 -5.45
N GLY A 159 5.31 -13.96 -5.91
CA GLY A 159 5.89 -12.87 -5.11
C GLY A 159 6.76 -13.37 -3.95
N SER A 160 7.20 -14.64 -3.98
CA SER A 160 8.07 -15.24 -2.97
C SER A 160 9.48 -14.66 -3.03
N VAL A 161 9.86 -13.87 -2.03
CA VAL A 161 11.21 -13.28 -1.94
C VAL A 161 12.29 -14.35 -1.82
N LYS A 162 11.99 -15.49 -1.17
CA LYS A 162 12.94 -16.60 -1.01
C LYS A 162 13.25 -17.25 -2.35
N GLU A 163 12.23 -17.51 -3.16
CA GLU A 163 12.42 -18.16 -4.46
C GLU A 163 13.00 -17.20 -5.50
N HIS A 164 12.64 -15.91 -5.46
CA HIS A 164 13.28 -14.89 -6.29
C HIS A 164 14.79 -14.74 -6.01
N LYS A 165 15.21 -14.84 -4.73
CA LYS A 165 16.64 -14.85 -4.39
C LYS A 165 17.32 -16.11 -4.92
N ALA A 166 16.72 -17.27 -4.73
CA ALA A 166 17.27 -18.54 -5.22
C ALA A 166 17.44 -18.56 -6.76
N LEU A 167 16.50 -17.97 -7.51
CA LEU A 167 16.61 -17.81 -8.96
C LEU A 167 17.78 -16.91 -9.37
N ASN A 168 17.87 -15.71 -8.78
CA ASN A 168 18.96 -14.78 -9.07
C ASN A 168 20.33 -15.35 -8.70
N ASP A 169 20.41 -16.16 -7.64
CA ASP A 169 21.65 -16.82 -7.23
C ASP A 169 22.00 -17.99 -8.17
N SER A 170 21.01 -18.69 -8.72
CA SER A 170 21.22 -19.77 -9.71
C SER A 170 21.64 -19.25 -11.10
N GLU A 171 21.14 -18.09 -11.53
CA GLU A 171 21.55 -17.45 -12.79
C GLU A 171 23.00 -16.97 -12.72
N LYS A 172 23.46 -16.46 -11.58
CA LYS A 172 24.87 -16.07 -11.36
C LYS A 172 25.84 -17.26 -11.40
N ILE A 173 25.42 -18.43 -10.92
CA ILE A 173 26.25 -19.64 -10.94
C ILE A 173 26.50 -20.12 -12.39
N ASN A 174 25.50 -19.94 -13.27
CA ASN A 174 25.64 -20.36 -14.67
C ASN A 174 26.49 -19.40 -15.51
N ASP A 175 26.46 -18.09 -15.23
CA ASP A 175 27.33 -17.10 -15.92
C ASP A 175 28.81 -17.23 -15.51
N ASP A 176 29.11 -17.72 -14.30
CA ASP A 176 30.49 -17.88 -13.81
C ASP A 176 31.20 -19.13 -14.42
N ASP A 177 30.46 -20.13 -14.92
CA ASP A 177 31.03 -21.39 -15.46
C ASP A 177 31.40 -21.29 -16.96
N GLU A 178 30.87 -20.31 -17.71
CA GLU A 178 31.22 -20.07 -19.12
C GLU A 178 32.51 -19.24 -19.32
N SER A 179 33.17 -18.79 -18.22
CA SER A 179 34.32 -17.87 -18.29
C SER A 179 35.70 -18.50 -18.11
N ARG A 180 35.84 -19.84 -18.09
CA ARG A 180 37.15 -20.53 -18.06
C ARG A 180 37.59 -21.03 -19.44
N PRO A 181 38.45 -20.28 -20.17
CA PRO A 181 39.16 -20.85 -21.31
C PRO A 181 40.23 -21.86 -20.84
N SER A 182 40.37 -22.94 -21.61
CA SER A 182 41.43 -23.96 -21.51
C SER A 182 42.73 -23.50 -22.18
#